data_AF-A0A497BWR8-F1
#
_entry.id   AF-A0A497BWR8-F1
#
_cell.length_a   1.000
_cell.length_b   1.000
_cell.length_c   1.000
_cell.angle_alpha   90.00
_cell.angle_beta   90.00
_cell.angle_gamma   90.00
#
_symmetry.space_group_name_H-M   'P 1'
#
loop_
_entity.id
_entity.type
_entity.pdbx_description
1 polymer ?
#
loop_
_entity_poly.entity_id
_entity_poly.type
_entity_poly.pdbx_seq_one_letter_code
_entity_poly.pdbx_strand_id
1 'polypeptide(L)'
;MQKSETIETPVAPPPVPISKVALKALTELTGEPRFDVALHIALRDAVEHRLEKINEAIRDYEHKYEMRFEKFQAHGQAENIPNQFSYKVESDYLEWDGLTSRKKKLEKIKQWLI
;
A
#
# COMPACT_ATOMS: atom_id res chain seq x y z
N MET A 1 -26.85 46.87 25.71
CA MET A 1 -27.33 45.57 25.17
C MET A 1 -26.15 44.86 24.53
N GLN A 2 -25.51 43.94 25.25
CA GLN A 2 -24.52 43.02 24.68
C GLN A 2 -25.27 41.81 24.13
N LYS A 3 -25.05 41.48 22.86
CA LYS A 3 -25.55 40.25 22.24
C LYS A 3 -24.67 39.11 22.73
N SER A 4 -25.27 38.12 23.37
CA SER A 4 -24.61 36.87 23.74
C SER A 4 -24.41 36.05 22.47
N GLU A 5 -23.15 35.88 22.05
CA GLU A 5 -22.78 34.90 21.03
C GLU A 5 -22.83 33.51 21.67
N THR A 6 -23.79 32.69 21.23
CA THR A 6 -23.86 31.28 21.59
C THR A 6 -22.69 30.56 20.90
N ILE A 7 -21.72 30.10 21.70
CA ILE A 7 -20.66 29.22 21.22
C ILE A 7 -21.30 27.86 20.94
N GLU A 8 -21.64 27.58 19.67
CA GLU A 8 -22.05 26.24 19.25
C GLU A 8 -20.87 25.30 19.50
N THR A 9 -21.04 24.40 20.46
CA THR A 9 -20.07 23.33 20.72
C THR A 9 -20.11 22.39 19.52
N PRO A 10 -18.97 22.04 18.89
CA PRO A 10 -18.98 21.15 17.74
C PRO A 10 -19.54 19.79 18.17
N VAL A 11 -20.74 19.47 17.68
CA VAL A 11 -21.36 18.15 17.87
C VAL A 11 -20.55 17.14 17.08
N ALA A 12 -20.00 16.13 17.75
CA ALA A 12 -19.30 15.04 17.09
C ALA A 12 -20.22 14.36 16.07
N PRO A 13 -19.72 13.98 14.89
CA PRO A 13 -20.52 13.29 13.88
C PRO A 13 -21.09 11.98 14.47
N PRO A 14 -22.31 11.58 14.05
CA PRO A 14 -22.91 10.34 14.53
C PRO A 14 -22.04 9.13 14.14
N PRO A 15 -21.97 8.09 14.99
CA PRO A 15 -21.18 6.90 14.69
C PRO A 15 -21.69 6.20 13.42
N VAL A 16 -20.76 5.81 12.55
CA VAL A 16 -21.09 5.08 11.33
C VAL A 16 -21.41 3.62 11.68
N PRO A 17 -22.61 3.10 11.35
CA PRO A 17 -22.96 1.73 11.67
C PRO A 17 -22.13 0.74 10.86
N ILE A 18 -21.56 -0.26 11.53
CA ILE A 18 -20.78 -1.33 10.89
C ILE A 18 -21.71 -2.49 10.56
N SER A 19 -21.54 -3.07 9.35
CA SER A 19 -22.28 -4.26 8.95
C SER A 19 -22.00 -5.43 9.91
N LYS A 20 -23.07 -6.09 10.39
CA LYS A 20 -22.96 -7.32 11.20
C LYS A 20 -22.16 -8.41 10.50
N VAL A 21 -22.26 -8.48 9.17
CA VAL A 21 -21.50 -9.44 8.36
C VAL A 21 -20.02 -9.12 8.38
N ALA A 22 -19.65 -7.84 8.26
CA ALA A 22 -18.25 -7.41 8.29
C ALA A 22 -17.62 -7.67 9.67
N LEU A 23 -18.35 -7.39 10.75
CA LEU A 23 -17.89 -7.68 12.11
C LEU A 23 -17.65 -9.18 12.30
N LYS A 24 -18.62 -10.03 11.90
CA LYS A 24 -18.47 -11.48 11.99
C LYS A 24 -17.25 -11.96 11.19
N ALA A 25 -17.10 -11.51 9.94
CA ALA A 25 -15.97 -11.89 9.10
C ALA A 25 -14.63 -11.49 9.72
N LEU A 26 -14.51 -10.28 10.28
CA LEU A 26 -13.29 -9.83 10.95
C LEU A 26 -12.97 -10.68 12.17
N THR A 27 -13.96 -11.01 13.00
CA THR A 27 -13.75 -11.86 14.17
C THR A 27 -13.32 -13.26 13.81
N GLU A 28 -13.94 -13.89 12.81
CA GLU A 28 -13.57 -15.22 12.35
C GLU A 28 -12.17 -15.22 11.69
N LEU A 29 -11.84 -14.16 10.94
CA LEU A 29 -10.54 -14.03 10.25
C LEU A 29 -9.38 -13.82 11.23
N THR A 30 -9.59 -13.02 12.28
CA THR A 30 -8.52 -12.55 13.17
C THR A 30 -8.51 -13.22 14.54
N GLY A 31 -9.58 -13.92 14.89
CA GLY A 31 -9.80 -14.45 16.24
C GLY A 31 -10.13 -13.38 17.29
N GLU A 32 -10.34 -12.12 16.88
CA GLU A 32 -10.54 -10.98 17.78
C GLU A 32 -11.98 -10.42 17.67
N PRO A 33 -12.75 -10.40 18.78
CA PRO A 33 -14.11 -9.85 18.78
C PRO A 33 -14.18 -8.32 18.80
N ARG A 34 -13.14 -7.61 19.26
CA ARG A 34 -13.12 -6.14 19.30
C ARG A 34 -12.82 -5.61 17.91
N PHE A 35 -13.78 -4.88 17.34
CA PHE A 35 -13.72 -4.39 15.97
C PHE A 35 -12.42 -3.65 15.63
N ASP A 36 -12.01 -2.67 16.42
CA ASP A 36 -10.82 -1.85 16.10
C ASP A 36 -9.54 -2.68 16.08
N VAL A 37 -9.42 -3.66 16.99
CA VAL A 37 -8.27 -4.56 17.07
C VAL A 37 -8.29 -5.55 15.91
N ALA A 38 -9.44 -6.15 15.62
CA ALA A 38 -9.61 -7.04 14.48
C ALA A 38 -9.35 -6.33 13.14
N LEU A 39 -9.82 -5.09 12.98
CA LEU A 39 -9.56 -4.28 11.80
C LEU A 39 -8.06 -3.99 11.65
N HIS A 40 -7.39 -3.63 12.75
CA HIS A 40 -5.95 -3.38 12.74
C HIS A 40 -5.15 -4.63 12.31
N ILE A 41 -5.47 -5.80 12.87
CA ILE A 41 -4.84 -7.08 12.48
C ILE A 41 -5.05 -7.35 10.99
N ALA A 42 -6.31 -7.30 10.52
CA ALA A 42 -6.64 -7.58 9.13
C ALA A 42 -5.96 -6.60 8.14
N LEU A 43 -5.85 -5.32 8.50
CA LEU A 43 -5.13 -4.33 7.69
C LEU A 43 -3.64 -4.63 7.63
N ARG A 44 -3.03 -4.99 8.76
CA ARG A 44 -1.61 -5.37 8.82
C ARG A 44 -1.33 -6.58 7.94
N ASP A 45 -2.12 -7.65 8.07
CA ASP A 45 -1.97 -8.88 7.28
C ASP A 45 -2.12 -8.58 5.78
N ALA A 46 -3.10 -7.77 5.41
CA ALA A 46 -3.31 -7.39 4.01
C ALA A 46 -2.14 -6.57 3.45
N VAL A 47 -1.54 -5.68 4.24
CA VAL A 47 -0.37 -4.90 3.83
C VAL A 47 0.86 -5.79 3.69
N GLU A 48 1.11 -6.68 4.65
CA GLU A 48 2.23 -7.62 4.64
C GLU A 48 2.14 -8.58 3.44
N HIS A 49 0.97 -9.14 3.18
CA HIS A 49 0.75 -10.02 2.03
C HIS A 49 0.97 -9.31 0.69
N ARG A 50 0.49 -8.07 0.54
CA ARG A 50 0.72 -7.29 -0.68
C ARG A 50 2.19 -6.92 -0.86
N LEU A 51 2.90 -6.59 0.22
CA LEU A 51 4.34 -6.34 0.19
C LEU A 51 5.12 -7.58 -0.22
N GLU A 52 4.75 -8.76 0.28
CA GLU A 52 5.35 -10.03 -0.13
C GLU A 52 5.23 -10.24 -1.64
N LYS A 53 4.04 -10.06 -2.20
CA LYS A 53 3.80 -10.21 -3.65
C LYS A 53 4.55 -9.19 -4.50
N ILE A 54 4.63 -7.94 -4.05
CA ILE A 54 5.42 -6.93 -4.75
C ILE A 54 6.92 -7.26 -4.68
N ASN A 55 7.41 -7.75 -3.54
CA ASN A 55 8.82 -8.15 -3.41
C ASN A 55 9.16 -9.34 -4.29
N GLU A 56 8.24 -10.31 -4.43
CA GLU A 56 8.37 -11.43 -5.36
C GLU A 56 8.47 -10.94 -6.81
N ALA A 57 7.53 -10.11 -7.25
CA ALA A 57 7.55 -9.55 -8.61
C ALA A 57 8.81 -8.69 -8.89
N ILE A 58 9.27 -7.90 -7.91
CA ILE A 58 10.53 -7.16 -8.03
C ILE A 58 11.72 -8.10 -8.23
N ARG A 59 11.79 -9.21 -7.46
CA ARG A 59 12.88 -10.20 -7.60
C ARG A 59 12.89 -10.85 -8.98
N ASP A 60 11.73 -11.09 -9.58
CA ASP A 60 11.65 -11.63 -10.95
C ASP A 60 12.31 -10.69 -11.97
N TYR A 61 12.08 -9.38 -11.83
CA TYR A 61 12.75 -8.38 -12.65
C TYR A 61 14.25 -8.27 -12.35
N GLU A 62 14.63 -8.30 -11.07
CA GLU A 62 16.06 -8.27 -10.68
C GLU A 62 16.83 -9.45 -11.24
N HIS A 63 16.22 -10.64 -11.23
CA HIS A 63 16.78 -11.83 -11.84
C HIS A 63 16.84 -11.73 -13.37
N LYS A 64 15.76 -11.26 -14.01
CA LYS A 64 15.67 -11.10 -15.47
C LYS A 64 16.72 -10.15 -16.04
N TYR A 65 17.05 -9.08 -15.32
CA TYR A 65 18.00 -8.06 -15.76
C TYR A 65 19.36 -8.13 -15.05
N GLU A 66 19.53 -9.10 -14.15
CA GLU A 66 20.75 -9.30 -13.35
C GLU A 66 21.23 -8.03 -12.62
N MET A 67 20.29 -7.19 -12.20
CA MET A 67 20.57 -5.92 -11.53
C MET A 67 19.38 -5.43 -10.71
N ARG A 68 19.61 -4.46 -9.82
CA ARG A 68 18.54 -3.77 -9.10
C ARG A 68 17.89 -2.69 -9.95
N PHE A 69 16.68 -2.28 -9.57
CA PHE A 69 15.90 -1.27 -10.30
C PHE A 69 16.66 0.04 -10.48
N GLU A 70 17.37 0.52 -9.46
CA GLU A 70 18.10 1.79 -9.54
C GLU A 70 19.20 1.75 -10.62
N LYS A 71 19.87 0.59 -10.73
CA LYS A 71 20.90 0.37 -11.74
C LYS A 71 20.26 0.22 -13.13
N PHE A 72 19.13 -0.49 -13.23
CA PHE A 72 18.35 -0.62 -14.46
C PHE A 72 17.89 0.75 -15.00
N GLN A 73 17.34 1.58 -14.13
CA GLN A 73 16.91 2.95 -14.48
C GLN A 73 18.08 3.81 -14.96
N ALA A 74 19.24 3.73 -14.30
CA ALA A 74 20.44 4.46 -14.71
C ALA A 74 20.98 3.99 -16.08
N HIS A 75 21.00 2.68 -16.35
CA HIS A 75 21.46 2.15 -17.63
C HIS A 75 20.52 2.49 -18.80
N GLY A 76 19.20 2.55 -18.56
CA GLY A 76 18.24 2.98 -19.57
C GLY A 76 18.41 4.45 -19.99
N GLN A 77 18.89 5.32 -19.08
CA GLN A 77 19.21 6.71 -19.43
C GLN A 77 20.55 6.85 -20.17
N ALA A 78 21.45 5.88 -20.00
CA ALA A 78 22.81 5.89 -20.54
C ALA A 78 22.98 5.04 -21.81
N GLU A 79 21.88 4.57 -22.41
CA GLU A 79 21.86 3.71 -23.60
C GLU A 79 22.59 2.36 -23.48
N ASN A 80 22.71 1.85 -22.25
CA ASN A 80 23.54 0.67 -21.95
C ASN A 80 22.73 -0.63 -21.76
N ILE A 81 21.48 -0.67 -22.20
CA ILE A 81 20.64 -1.87 -22.18
C ILE A 81 20.42 -2.38 -23.61
N PRO A 82 20.70 -3.68 -23.89
CA PRO A 82 20.39 -4.26 -25.19
C PRO A 82 18.91 -4.09 -25.54
N ASN A 83 18.61 -3.55 -26.73
CA ASN A 83 17.24 -3.29 -27.21
C ASN A 83 16.41 -2.43 -26.24
N GLN A 84 17.03 -1.42 -25.62
CA GLN A 84 16.38 -0.55 -24.62
C GLN A 84 15.05 0.07 -25.05
N PHE A 85 14.90 0.39 -26.34
CA PHE A 85 13.68 0.98 -26.90
C PHE A 85 12.72 -0.07 -27.46
N SER A 86 12.96 -1.35 -27.17
CA SER A 86 11.95 -2.36 -27.46
C SER A 86 10.75 -2.18 -26.55
N TYR A 87 9.56 -2.36 -27.12
CA TYR A 87 8.29 -2.33 -26.38
C TYR A 87 8.32 -3.20 -25.12
N LYS A 88 9.04 -4.33 -25.18
CA LYS A 88 9.23 -5.23 -24.04
C LYS A 88 10.00 -4.56 -22.91
N VAL A 89 11.18 -4.00 -23.19
CA VAL A 89 12.02 -3.35 -22.16
C VAL A 89 11.33 -2.13 -21.57
N GLU A 90 10.61 -1.35 -22.38
CA GLU A 90 9.83 -0.21 -21.91
C GLU A 90 8.67 -0.65 -20.99
N SER A 91 7.94 -1.70 -21.38
CA SER A 91 6.86 -2.26 -20.56
C SER A 91 7.38 -2.80 -19.23
N ASP A 92 8.51 -3.50 -19.26
CA ASP A 92 9.17 -4.02 -18.06
C ASP A 92 9.63 -2.87 -17.13
N TYR A 93 10.16 -1.78 -17.69
CA TYR A 93 10.50 -0.57 -16.93
C TYR A 93 9.29 0.02 -16.22
N LEU A 94 8.18 0.26 -16.95
CA LEU A 94 6.98 0.89 -16.41
C LEU A 94 6.34 0.04 -15.29
N GLU A 95 6.28 -1.28 -15.48
CA GLU A 95 5.74 -2.17 -14.45
C GLU A 95 6.62 -2.19 -13.20
N TRP A 96 7.94 -2.26 -13.38
CA TRP A 96 8.89 -2.29 -12.27
C TRP A 96 8.93 -0.97 -11.48
N ASP A 97 8.86 0.18 -12.17
CA ASP A 97 8.70 1.48 -11.51
C ASP A 97 7.38 1.55 -10.72
N GLY A 98 6.30 1.06 -11.31
CA GLY A 98 5.00 0.95 -10.66
C GLY A 98 5.03 0.06 -9.42
N LEU A 99 5.74 -1.07 -9.45
CA LEU A 99 5.96 -1.93 -8.28
C LEU A 99 6.74 -1.21 -7.18
N THR A 100 7.82 -0.53 -7.52
CA THR A 100 8.65 0.22 -6.58
C THR A 100 7.86 1.33 -5.89
N SER A 101 7.03 2.05 -6.65
CA SER A 101 6.14 3.09 -6.12
C SER A 101 5.05 2.53 -5.21
N ARG A 102 4.40 1.43 -5.59
CA ARG A 102 3.40 0.73 -4.76
C ARG A 102 4.02 0.20 -3.46
N LYS A 103 5.23 -0.37 -3.53
CA LYS A 103 5.99 -0.83 -2.35
C LYS A 103 6.19 0.30 -1.35
N LYS A 104 6.72 1.44 -1.80
CA LYS A 104 6.95 2.63 -0.94
C LYS A 104 5.67 3.07 -0.23
N LYS A 105 4.53 3.08 -0.93
CA LYS A 105 3.23 3.43 -0.35
C LYS A 105 2.79 2.44 0.73
N LEU A 106 2.93 1.13 0.49
CA LEU A 106 2.56 0.11 1.46
C LEU A 106 3.49 0.06 2.68
N GLU A 107 4.80 0.26 2.51
CA GLU A 107 5.73 0.38 3.63
C GLU A 107 5.37 1.57 4.53
N LYS A 108 4.96 2.70 3.94
CA LYS A 108 4.47 3.85 4.71
C LYS A 108 3.20 3.50 5.51
N ILE A 109 2.26 2.78 4.90
CA ILE A 109 1.04 2.33 5.59
C ILE A 109 1.41 1.35 6.72
N LYS A 110 2.35 0.43 6.48
CA LYS A 110 2.83 -0.51 7.49
C LYS A 110 3.38 0.21 8.72
N GLN A 111 4.09 1.31 8.54
CA GLN A 111 4.60 2.13 9.65
C GLN A 111 3.51 2.76 10.51
N TRP A 112 2.30 2.97 9.99
CA TRP A 112 1.16 3.45 10.77
C TRP A 112 0.46 2.33 11.56
N LEU A 113 0.76 1.07 11.23
CA LEU A 113 0.16 -0.13 11.82
C LEU A 113 1.14 -0.85 12.77
N ILE A 114 2.29 -0.24 13.07
CA ILE A 114 3.26 -0.70 14.07
C ILE A 114 2.96 -0.05 15.42
#